data_AF-A0A9P3FJ49-F1
#
_entry.id   AF-A0A9P3FJ49-F1
#
_cell.length_a   1.000
_cell.length_b   1.000
_cell.length_c   1.000
_cell.angle_alpha   90.00
_cell.angle_beta   90.00
_cell.angle_gamma   90.00
#
_symmetry.space_group_name_H-M   'P 1'
#
loop_
_entity.id
_entity.type
_entity.pdbx_description
1 polymer ?
#
loop_
_entity_poly.entity_id
_entity_poly.type
_entity_poly.pdbx_seq_one_letter_code
_entity_poly.pdbx_strand_id
1 'polypeptide(L)'
;MAEQAHLRHDYWKIQAHSHLSVEQIKDVLNKRGAQIISDASEEQLRRQLQRSELGLLDYAQCSDDEMRGFIRARGLEVSRDSLEEKDNTREELIETLEQADDQRTFAQFLELPGEMRNRVYTAHFADFEQPLYEPSQPPIAHASKQLRAETLKLFYSECNFRVARSITRSSHEFWEHVAVELIGCITKLHIGGTHKKKETMHAQYGPRPSFRSVSITLNEQGSGYKINYTLYHDTEQEEFIPDWAVKL
;
A
#
# COMPACT_ATOMS: atom_id res chain seq x y z
N MET A 1 -20.00 11.30 4.48
CA MET A 1 -19.32 11.37 3.17
C MET A 1 -17.87 11.85 3.27
N ALA A 2 -17.52 12.88 4.07
CA ALA A 2 -16.12 13.29 4.25
C ALA A 2 -15.22 12.19 4.89
N GLU A 3 -15.79 11.39 5.79
CA GLU A 3 -15.10 10.27 6.46
C GLU A 3 -14.82 9.05 5.55
N GLN A 4 -15.28 9.03 4.29
CA GLN A 4 -14.99 7.93 3.37
C GLN A 4 -14.01 8.32 2.26
N ALA A 5 -13.83 9.62 2.02
CA ALA A 5 -12.91 10.12 1.00
C ALA A 5 -11.43 9.94 1.39
N HIS A 6 -11.10 10.03 2.69
CA HIS A 6 -9.73 9.78 3.14
C HIS A 6 -9.32 8.32 2.94
N LEU A 7 -10.24 7.36 3.16
CA LEU A 7 -9.99 5.93 2.95
C LEU A 7 -9.66 5.58 1.49
N ARG A 8 -10.15 6.36 0.53
CA ARG A 8 -9.92 6.13 -0.90
C ARG A 8 -8.47 6.35 -1.33
N HIS A 9 -7.79 7.33 -0.74
CA HIS A 9 -6.44 7.74 -1.15
C HIS A 9 -5.37 7.47 -0.10
N ASP A 10 -5.77 7.26 1.16
CA ASP A 10 -4.84 7.12 2.28
C ASP A 10 -4.78 5.69 2.83
N TYR A 11 -5.43 4.71 2.20
CA TYR A 11 -5.44 3.30 2.63
C TYR A 11 -4.05 2.65 2.76
N TRP A 12 -3.04 3.22 2.11
CA TRP A 12 -1.66 2.75 2.11
C TRP A 12 -0.76 3.60 3.02
N LYS A 13 -1.26 4.74 3.51
CA LYS A 13 -0.46 5.66 4.32
C LYS A 13 -0.41 5.16 5.76
N ILE A 14 0.77 5.31 6.36
CA ILE A 14 0.91 5.23 7.81
C ILE A 14 0.09 6.39 8.40
N GLN A 15 -0.76 6.08 9.38
CA GLN A 15 -1.66 7.06 9.96
C GLN A 15 -0.87 8.23 10.55
N ALA A 16 -1.23 9.46 10.18
CA ALA A 16 -0.56 10.63 10.71
C ALA A 16 -0.95 10.84 12.19
N HIS A 17 -0.01 10.56 13.09
CA HIS A 17 -0.19 10.77 14.55
C HIS A 17 0.07 12.22 14.99
N SER A 18 -0.12 13.19 14.09
CA SER A 18 0.03 14.62 14.40
C SER A 18 -0.92 15.08 15.50
N HIS A 19 -2.05 14.41 15.67
CA HIS A 19 -3.06 14.71 16.68
C HIS A 19 -2.78 14.09 18.06
N LEU A 20 -1.84 13.15 18.17
CA LEU A 20 -1.50 12.53 19.46
C LEU A 20 -0.74 13.53 20.34
N SER A 21 -1.11 13.56 21.63
CA SER A 21 -0.35 14.28 22.66
C SER A 21 0.95 13.53 23.01
N VAL A 22 1.89 14.23 23.62
CA VAL A 22 3.17 13.65 24.07
C VAL A 22 2.96 12.41 24.96
N GLU A 23 2.01 12.47 25.90
CA GLU A 23 1.69 11.33 26.78
C GLU A 23 1.14 10.13 25.99
N GLN A 24 0.28 10.38 25.00
CA GLN A 24 -0.23 9.30 24.14
C GLN A 24 0.88 8.68 23.29
N ILE A 25 1.82 9.48 22.79
CA ILE A 25 2.98 8.98 22.05
C ILE A 25 3.84 8.08 22.95
N LYS A 26 4.11 8.51 24.19
CA LYS A 26 4.85 7.69 25.16
C LYS A 26 4.15 6.38 25.46
N ASP A 27 2.84 6.39 25.65
CA ASP A 27 2.04 5.17 25.87
C ASP A 27 2.15 4.19 24.69
N VAL A 28 2.07 4.69 23.45
CA VAL A 28 2.22 3.85 22.25
C VAL A 28 3.62 3.25 22.17
N LEU A 29 4.66 4.06 22.37
CA LEU A 29 6.06 3.63 22.36
C LEU A 29 6.35 2.58 23.45
N ASN A 30 5.86 2.81 24.68
CA ASN A 30 6.00 1.87 25.80
C ASN A 30 5.32 0.52 25.50
N LYS A 31 4.12 0.53 24.91
CA LYS A 31 3.42 -0.70 24.50
C LYS A 31 4.19 -1.48 23.43
N ARG A 32 4.97 -0.79 22.58
CA ARG A 32 5.85 -1.37 21.57
C ARG A 32 7.21 -1.80 22.14
N GLY A 33 7.45 -1.61 23.44
CA GLY A 33 8.70 -1.94 24.09
C GLY A 33 9.85 -1.00 23.75
N ALA A 34 9.57 0.20 23.24
CA ALA A 34 10.60 1.21 22.95
C ALA A 34 11.16 1.79 24.26
N GLN A 35 12.47 2.05 24.31
CA GLN A 35 13.07 2.76 25.44
C GLN A 35 12.93 4.26 25.21
N ILE A 36 12.17 4.92 26.09
CA ILE A 36 11.97 6.35 26.04
C ILE A 36 13.00 7.02 26.95
N ILE A 37 13.82 7.90 26.38
CA ILE A 37 14.76 8.73 27.15
C ILE A 37 13.93 9.67 28.05
N SER A 38 14.29 9.78 29.33
CA SER A 38 13.51 10.51 30.36
C SER A 38 13.18 11.96 29.99
N ASP A 39 14.04 12.60 29.19
CA ASP A 39 13.96 14.01 28.82
C ASP A 39 13.85 14.22 27.29
N ALA A 40 13.32 13.23 26.57
CA ALA A 40 13.14 13.34 25.12
C ALA A 40 12.22 14.51 24.75
N SER A 41 12.65 15.31 23.77
CA SER A 41 11.82 16.37 23.20
C SER A 41 10.61 15.79 22.46
N GLU A 42 9.55 16.59 22.26
CA GLU A 42 8.39 16.17 21.48
C GLU A 42 8.80 15.71 20.06
N GLU A 43 9.76 16.39 19.45
CA GLU A 43 10.26 16.06 18.12
C GLU A 43 10.97 14.70 18.09
N GLN A 44 11.78 14.39 19.12
CA GLN A 44 12.43 13.09 19.27
C GLN A 44 11.40 11.97 19.46
N LEU A 45 10.39 12.18 20.30
CA LEU A 45 9.32 11.21 20.52
C LEU A 45 8.51 10.95 19.24
N ARG A 46 8.19 12.00 18.48
CA ARG A 46 7.50 11.85 17.19
C ARG A 46 8.35 11.12 16.16
N ARG A 47 9.66 11.41 16.11
CA ARG A 47 10.60 10.69 15.24
C ARG A 47 10.68 9.21 15.60
N GLN A 48 10.79 8.88 16.90
CA GLN A 48 10.82 7.49 17.37
C GLN A 48 9.51 6.76 17.06
N LEU A 49 8.36 7.42 17.22
CA LEU A 49 7.06 6.86 16.86
C LEU A 49 7.00 6.53 15.36
N GLN A 50 7.37 7.48 14.50
CA GLN A 50 7.40 7.29 13.06
C GLN A 50 8.34 6.13 12.66
N ARG A 51 9.53 6.05 13.25
CA ARG A 51 10.47 4.95 13.00
C ARG A 51 9.88 3.60 13.40
N SER A 52 9.20 3.52 14.54
CA SER A 52 8.55 2.29 14.99
C SER A 52 7.41 1.84 14.08
N GLU A 53 6.70 2.78 13.43
CA GLU A 53 5.63 2.48 12.47
C GLU A 53 6.16 1.99 11.13
N LEU A 54 7.35 2.46 10.75
CA LEU A 54 8.09 1.96 9.60
C LEU A 54 8.74 0.60 9.87
N GLY A 55 8.57 0.03 11.08
CA GLY A 55 9.22 -1.22 11.48
C GLY A 55 10.74 -1.12 11.54
N LEU A 56 11.29 0.09 11.70
CA LEU A 56 12.73 0.31 11.81
C LEU A 56 13.23 -0.07 13.20
N LEU A 57 14.50 -0.49 13.27
CA LEU A 57 15.13 -0.93 14.50
C LEU A 57 15.37 0.26 15.44
N ASP A 58 15.05 0.05 16.73
CA ASP A 58 15.39 0.96 17.81
C ASP A 58 16.85 0.73 18.23
N TYR A 59 17.78 1.49 17.63
CA TYR A 59 19.21 1.34 17.92
C TYR A 59 19.57 1.69 19.37
N ALA A 60 18.72 2.44 20.08
CA ALA A 60 18.92 2.70 21.50
C ALA A 60 18.88 1.41 22.34
N GLN A 61 18.31 0.31 21.82
CA GLN A 61 18.30 -1.01 22.48
C GLN A 61 19.46 -1.91 22.07
N CYS A 62 20.21 -1.54 21.03
CA CYS A 62 21.34 -2.32 20.55
C CYS A 62 22.58 -2.07 21.40
N SER A 63 23.41 -3.08 21.59
CA SER A 63 24.75 -2.92 22.13
C SER A 63 25.64 -2.15 21.15
N ASP A 64 26.69 -1.50 21.66
CA ASP A 64 27.63 -0.76 20.81
C ASP A 64 28.31 -1.68 19.78
N ASP A 65 28.55 -2.94 20.14
CA ASP A 65 29.12 -3.94 19.24
C ASP A 65 28.17 -4.31 18.09
N GLU A 66 26.86 -4.43 18.36
CA GLU A 66 25.84 -4.63 17.32
C GLU A 66 25.78 -3.43 16.38
N MET A 67 25.78 -2.20 16.91
CA MET A 67 25.74 -0.98 16.10
C MET A 67 26.97 -0.84 15.21
N ARG A 68 28.18 -1.06 15.75
CA ARG A 68 29.42 -1.14 14.95
C ARG A 68 29.36 -2.26 13.93
N GLY A 69 28.72 -3.39 14.25
CA GLY A 69 28.42 -4.47 13.33
C GLY A 69 27.58 -4.01 12.15
N PHE A 70 26.46 -3.32 12.41
CA PHE A 70 25.57 -2.80 11.37
C PHE A 70 26.25 -1.77 10.47
N ILE A 71 27.02 -0.85 11.05
CA ILE A 71 27.80 0.16 10.31
C ILE A 71 28.76 -0.53 9.33
N ARG A 72 29.54 -1.51 9.82
CA ARG A 72 30.46 -2.27 8.96
C ARG A 72 29.75 -3.05 7.87
N ALA A 73 28.65 -3.73 8.20
CA ALA A 73 27.87 -4.51 7.25
C ALA A 73 27.25 -3.65 6.13
N ARG A 74 26.94 -2.38 6.44
CA ARG A 74 26.38 -1.41 5.50
C ARG A 74 27.45 -0.59 4.76
N GLY A 75 28.73 -0.76 5.10
CA GLY A 75 29.82 0.01 4.52
C GLY A 75 29.73 1.51 4.81
N LEU A 76 29.13 1.89 5.94
CA LEU A 76 29.01 3.30 6.32
C LEU A 76 30.36 3.82 6.85
N GLU A 77 30.79 4.97 6.36
CA GLU A 77 31.97 5.65 6.87
C GLU A 77 31.58 6.44 8.12
N VAL A 78 32.08 6.03 9.28
CA VAL A 78 32.07 6.87 10.48
C VAL A 78 33.37 7.65 10.49
N SER A 79 33.31 8.97 10.71
CA SER A 79 34.45 9.87 10.71
C SER A 79 35.64 9.27 11.46
N ARG A 80 36.67 8.86 10.71
CA ARG A 80 37.91 8.26 11.23
C ARG A 80 38.94 9.29 11.66
N ASP A 81 38.62 10.58 11.55
CA ASP A 81 39.56 11.68 11.80
C ASP A 81 39.81 11.95 13.29
N SER A 82 39.13 11.23 14.18
CA SER A 82 39.45 11.15 15.61
C SER A 82 40.45 10.02 15.83
N LEU A 83 41.70 10.35 16.17
CA LEU A 83 42.89 9.49 16.22
C LEU A 83 42.85 8.23 17.12
N GLU A 84 41.71 7.82 17.67
CA GLU A 84 41.55 6.53 18.34
C GLU A 84 40.16 5.95 18.05
N GLU A 85 40.07 4.65 17.76
CA GLU A 85 38.82 3.87 17.54
C GLU A 85 37.87 3.85 18.78
N LYS A 86 38.05 4.76 19.74
CA LYS A 86 37.42 4.76 21.07
C LYS A 86 36.29 5.76 21.26
N ASP A 87 36.20 6.83 20.47
CA ASP A 87 35.34 7.97 20.87
C ASP A 87 34.25 8.33 19.85
N ASN A 88 33.70 7.37 19.10
CA ASN A 88 32.37 7.62 18.55
C ASN A 88 31.38 7.50 19.70
N THR A 89 30.74 8.62 20.04
CA THR A 89 29.70 8.62 21.07
C THR A 89 28.58 7.67 20.64
N ARG A 90 27.88 7.08 21.62
CA ARG A 90 26.76 6.16 21.34
C ARG A 90 25.72 6.84 20.44
N GLU A 91 25.51 8.12 20.70
CA GLU A 91 24.63 9.02 19.98
C GLU A 91 25.05 9.15 18.49
N GLU A 92 26.35 9.30 18.20
CA GLU A 92 26.85 9.35 16.81
C GLU A 92 26.62 8.05 16.05
N LEU A 93 26.79 6.90 16.71
CA LEU A 93 26.52 5.59 16.09
C LEU A 93 25.03 5.44 15.74
N ILE A 94 24.15 5.83 16.66
CA ILE A 94 22.70 5.84 16.45
C ILE A 94 22.37 6.78 15.29
N GLU A 95 22.81 8.04 15.36
CA GLU A 95 22.51 9.05 14.33
C GLU A 95 22.97 8.61 12.95
N THR A 96 24.19 8.05 12.84
CA THR A 96 24.72 7.53 11.57
C THR A 96 23.83 6.42 11.00
N LEU A 97 23.37 5.50 11.85
CA LEU A 97 22.52 4.38 11.43
C LEU A 97 21.10 4.84 11.07
N GLU A 98 20.53 5.77 11.83
CA GLU A 98 19.21 6.35 11.56
C GLU A 98 19.23 7.17 10.26
N GLN A 99 20.25 8.01 10.07
CA GLN A 99 20.43 8.76 8.84
C GLN A 99 20.58 7.84 7.64
N ALA A 100 21.34 6.75 7.78
CA ALA A 100 21.46 5.75 6.72
C ALA A 100 20.13 5.05 6.42
N ASP A 101 19.28 4.82 7.42
CA ASP A 101 17.91 4.29 7.24
C ASP A 101 17.03 5.27 6.47
N ASP A 102 17.06 6.55 6.85
CA ASP A 102 16.24 7.62 6.25
C ASP A 102 16.64 7.91 4.80
N GLN A 103 17.91 7.69 4.45
CA GLN A 103 18.46 7.86 3.11
C GLN A 103 18.47 6.58 2.28
N ARG A 104 17.86 5.48 2.76
CA ARG A 104 17.86 4.22 2.01
C ARG A 104 17.22 4.42 0.64
N THR A 105 18.02 4.21 -0.39
CA THR A 105 17.53 4.03 -1.75
C THR A 105 17.49 2.54 -2.05
N PHE A 106 16.33 2.05 -2.48
CA PHE A 106 16.18 0.63 -2.79
C PHE A 106 16.51 0.35 -4.25
N ALA A 107 17.72 0.78 -4.67
CA ALA A 107 18.17 0.70 -6.07
C ALA A 107 18.17 -0.75 -6.59
N GLN A 108 18.48 -1.71 -5.72
CA GLN A 108 18.59 -3.13 -6.05
C GLN A 108 17.24 -3.87 -6.06
N PHE A 109 16.13 -3.21 -5.73
CA PHE A 109 14.84 -3.91 -5.68
C PHE A 109 14.48 -4.56 -7.01
N LEU A 110 14.72 -3.84 -8.10
CA LEU A 110 14.44 -4.32 -9.45
C LEU A 110 15.45 -5.38 -9.92
N GLU A 111 16.57 -5.55 -9.21
CA GLU A 111 17.53 -6.62 -9.45
C GLU A 111 17.08 -7.95 -8.84
N LEU A 112 16.16 -7.93 -7.86
CA LEU A 112 15.55 -9.15 -7.34
C LEU A 112 14.76 -9.87 -8.45
N PRO A 113 14.71 -11.21 -8.48
CA PRO A 113 13.83 -11.93 -9.39
C PRO A 113 12.37 -11.50 -9.24
N GLY A 114 11.61 -11.51 -10.34
CA GLY A 114 10.20 -11.08 -10.34
C GLY A 114 9.33 -11.84 -9.33
N GLU A 115 9.62 -13.11 -9.09
CA GLU A 115 8.91 -13.89 -8.05
C GLU A 115 9.11 -13.31 -6.65
N MET A 116 10.34 -12.90 -6.31
CA MET A 116 10.66 -12.32 -5.01
C MET A 116 9.99 -10.94 -4.86
N ARG A 117 9.99 -10.13 -5.92
CA ARG A 117 9.25 -8.85 -5.94
C ARG A 117 7.75 -9.07 -5.73
N ASN A 118 7.16 -10.05 -6.40
CA ASN A 118 5.75 -10.39 -6.24
C ASN A 118 5.40 -10.81 -4.80
N ARG A 119 6.27 -11.55 -4.12
CA ARG A 119 6.09 -11.88 -2.69
C ARG A 119 6.09 -10.64 -1.81
N VAL A 120 6.97 -9.67 -2.07
CA VAL A 120 6.99 -8.38 -1.36
C VAL A 120 5.70 -7.61 -1.60
N TYR A 121 5.23 -7.51 -2.84
CA TYR A 121 3.96 -6.83 -3.15
C TYR A 121 2.77 -7.51 -2.45
N THR A 122 2.73 -8.84 -2.48
CA THR A 122 1.66 -9.62 -1.85
C THR A 122 1.62 -9.38 -0.34
N ALA A 123 2.78 -9.42 0.33
CA ALA A 123 2.88 -9.11 1.74
C ALA A 123 2.40 -7.68 2.02
N HIS A 124 2.86 -6.70 1.24
CA HIS A 124 2.45 -5.31 1.39
C HIS A 124 0.93 -5.11 1.25
N PHE A 125 0.29 -5.79 0.29
CA PHE A 125 -1.16 -5.68 0.08
C PHE A 125 -1.98 -6.44 1.15
N ALA A 126 -1.41 -7.48 1.76
CA ALA A 126 -2.02 -8.20 2.86
C ALA A 126 -2.12 -7.35 4.14
N ASP A 127 -1.22 -6.39 4.33
CA ASP A 127 -1.19 -5.48 5.49
C ASP A 127 -2.25 -4.38 5.42
N PHE A 128 -2.92 -4.20 4.28
CA PHE A 128 -3.97 -3.19 4.16
C PHE A 128 -5.20 -3.53 5.02
N GLU A 129 -5.86 -2.50 5.55
CA GLU A 129 -7.15 -2.65 6.22
C GLU A 129 -8.25 -2.98 5.21
N GLN A 130 -8.55 -4.28 5.09
CA GLN A 130 -9.55 -4.79 4.14
C GLN A 130 -10.97 -4.75 4.73
N PRO A 131 -12.02 -4.49 3.92
CA PRO A 131 -11.98 -4.23 2.48
C PRO A 131 -11.66 -2.76 2.14
N LEU A 132 -10.90 -2.56 1.06
CA LEU A 132 -10.58 -1.25 0.52
C LEU A 132 -11.81 -0.58 -0.10
N TYR A 133 -12.10 0.66 0.30
CA TYR A 133 -13.26 1.39 -0.18
C TYR A 133 -12.93 2.30 -1.36
N GLU A 134 -13.41 1.91 -2.56
CA GLU A 134 -13.20 2.64 -3.82
C GLU A 134 -11.74 3.13 -4.05
N PRO A 135 -10.71 2.32 -3.76
CA PRO A 135 -9.34 2.82 -3.67
C PRO A 135 -8.83 3.36 -5.01
N SER A 136 -8.03 4.42 -4.98
CA SER A 136 -7.18 4.74 -6.14
C SER A 136 -6.11 3.68 -6.35
N GLN A 137 -5.47 3.66 -7.53
CA GLN A 137 -4.31 2.80 -7.77
C GLN A 137 -3.23 3.02 -6.69
N PRO A 138 -2.53 1.95 -6.26
CA PRO A 138 -1.55 2.06 -5.20
C PRO A 138 -0.36 2.92 -5.67
N PRO A 139 0.24 3.77 -4.81
CA PRO A 139 1.32 4.66 -5.20
C PRO A 139 2.52 3.96 -5.85
N ILE A 140 2.80 2.72 -5.42
CA ILE A 140 3.87 1.91 -6.00
C ILE A 140 3.71 1.70 -7.51
N ALA A 141 2.47 1.70 -8.02
CA ALA A 141 2.16 1.59 -9.45
C ALA A 141 2.46 2.88 -10.24
N HIS A 142 2.79 3.98 -9.57
CA HIS A 142 3.17 5.25 -10.19
C HIS A 142 4.69 5.46 -10.25
N ALA A 143 5.48 4.66 -9.51
CA ALA A 143 6.92 4.83 -9.45
C ALA A 143 7.64 4.46 -10.76
N SER A 144 7.20 3.41 -11.47
CA SER A 144 7.74 3.05 -12.79
C SER A 144 6.77 2.19 -13.60
N LYS A 145 7.00 2.10 -14.92
CA LYS A 145 6.20 1.22 -15.81
C LYS A 145 6.31 -0.25 -15.45
N GLN A 146 7.48 -0.69 -15.01
CA GLN A 146 7.71 -2.08 -14.59
C GLN A 146 6.94 -2.39 -13.31
N LEU A 147 7.10 -1.55 -12.27
CA LEU A 147 6.36 -1.70 -11.01
C LEU A 147 4.87 -1.69 -11.25
N ARG A 148 4.38 -0.78 -12.11
CA ARG A 148 2.97 -0.74 -12.51
C ARG A 148 2.47 -2.07 -13.08
N ALA A 149 3.21 -2.68 -14.00
CA ALA A 149 2.79 -3.91 -14.67
C ALA A 149 2.75 -5.11 -13.71
N GLU A 150 3.66 -5.15 -12.74
CA GLU A 150 3.76 -6.22 -11.75
C GLU A 150 2.73 -6.05 -10.62
N THR A 151 2.63 -4.84 -10.05
CA THR A 151 1.86 -4.57 -8.84
C THR A 151 0.36 -4.50 -9.07
N LEU A 152 -0.09 -3.93 -10.20
CA LEU A 152 -1.54 -3.73 -10.41
C LEU A 152 -2.29 -5.05 -10.49
N LYS A 153 -1.73 -6.07 -11.16
CA LYS A 153 -2.36 -7.39 -11.25
C LYS A 153 -2.56 -8.01 -9.85
N LEU A 154 -1.50 -7.98 -9.04
CA LEU A 154 -1.54 -8.49 -7.66
C LEU A 154 -2.47 -7.66 -6.78
N PHE A 155 -2.49 -6.34 -6.93
CA PHE A 155 -3.38 -5.47 -6.15
C PHE A 155 -4.84 -5.86 -6.37
N TYR A 156 -5.26 -6.04 -7.63
CA TYR A 156 -6.63 -6.42 -7.93
C TYR A 156 -6.95 -7.89 -7.61
N SER A 157 -5.96 -8.79 -7.62
CA SER A 157 -6.17 -10.22 -7.29
C SER A 157 -6.15 -10.52 -5.79
N GLU A 158 -5.39 -9.78 -4.99
CA GLU A 158 -5.18 -10.08 -3.57
C GLU A 158 -6.12 -9.29 -2.65
N CYS A 159 -6.40 -8.02 -2.97
CA CYS A 159 -7.22 -7.14 -2.14
C CYS A 159 -8.73 -7.42 -2.27
N ASN A 160 -9.46 -7.09 -1.21
CA ASN A 160 -10.91 -7.06 -1.18
C ASN A 160 -11.39 -5.64 -1.44
N PHE A 161 -12.20 -5.44 -2.46
CA PHE A 161 -12.74 -4.12 -2.79
C PHE A 161 -14.18 -3.97 -2.32
N ARG A 162 -14.53 -2.80 -1.81
CA ARG A 162 -15.91 -2.41 -1.52
C ARG A 162 -16.26 -1.17 -2.34
N VAL A 163 -17.37 -1.26 -3.07
CA VAL A 163 -17.91 -0.14 -3.86
C VAL A 163 -19.24 0.29 -3.26
N ALA A 164 -19.46 1.61 -3.18
CA ALA A 164 -20.67 2.18 -2.60
C ALA A 164 -21.90 1.93 -3.49
N ARG A 165 -23.07 1.73 -2.86
CA ARG A 165 -24.39 1.60 -3.54
C ARG A 165 -24.78 2.84 -4.35
N SER A 166 -24.31 3.99 -3.90
CA SER A 166 -24.58 5.25 -4.58
C SER A 166 -23.63 5.33 -5.75
N ILE A 167 -24.11 4.98 -6.95
CA ILE A 167 -23.51 5.45 -8.20
C ILE A 167 -23.80 6.96 -8.30
N THR A 168 -23.24 7.70 -7.36
CA THR A 168 -22.86 9.10 -7.54
C THR A 168 -21.63 9.11 -8.44
N ARG A 169 -21.31 10.27 -9.02
CA ARG A 169 -20.10 10.49 -9.84
C ARG A 169 -18.83 9.77 -9.33
N SER A 170 -18.67 9.63 -8.01
CA SER A 170 -17.53 8.97 -7.36
C SER A 170 -17.27 7.51 -7.75
N SER A 171 -18.30 6.67 -7.92
CA SER A 171 -18.08 5.27 -8.29
C SER A 171 -17.70 5.14 -9.77
N HIS A 172 -18.15 6.08 -10.61
CA HIS A 172 -17.70 6.23 -12.00
C HIS A 172 -16.19 6.51 -12.04
N GLU A 173 -15.69 7.38 -11.15
CA GLU A 173 -14.26 7.67 -11.05
C GLU A 173 -13.44 6.44 -10.63
N PHE A 174 -13.94 5.54 -9.78
CA PHE A 174 -13.21 4.30 -9.48
C PHE A 174 -12.96 3.50 -10.77
N TRP A 175 -14.02 3.23 -11.52
CA TRP A 175 -13.91 2.44 -12.76
C TRP A 175 -13.13 3.15 -13.86
N GLU A 176 -13.26 4.47 -14.01
CA GLU A 176 -12.45 5.25 -14.98
C GLU A 176 -10.93 5.08 -14.81
N HIS A 177 -10.47 4.73 -13.60
CA HIS A 177 -9.06 4.51 -13.32
C HIS A 177 -8.65 3.02 -13.33
N VAL A 178 -9.59 2.07 -13.40
CA VAL A 178 -9.26 0.65 -13.55
C VAL A 178 -9.09 0.36 -15.04
N ALA A 179 -7.88 0.02 -15.47
CA ALA A 179 -7.68 -0.37 -16.86
C ALA A 179 -8.50 -1.64 -17.17
N VAL A 180 -9.10 -1.71 -18.36
CA VAL A 180 -10.00 -2.80 -18.76
C VAL A 180 -9.35 -4.17 -18.59
N GLU A 181 -8.06 -4.27 -18.93
CA GLU A 181 -7.27 -5.49 -18.77
C GLU A 181 -7.11 -5.96 -17.31
N LEU A 182 -7.38 -5.10 -16.33
CA LEU A 182 -7.27 -5.39 -14.89
C LEU A 182 -8.61 -5.73 -14.25
N ILE A 183 -9.73 -5.47 -14.91
CA ILE A 183 -11.06 -5.83 -14.41
C ILE A 183 -11.16 -7.34 -14.22
N GLY A 184 -10.61 -8.12 -15.15
CA GLY A 184 -10.56 -9.58 -15.05
C GLY A 184 -9.68 -10.11 -13.91
N CYS A 185 -8.84 -9.25 -13.31
CA CYS A 185 -8.03 -9.59 -12.14
C CYS A 185 -8.76 -9.37 -10.82
N ILE A 186 -9.91 -8.68 -10.80
CA ILE A 186 -10.68 -8.45 -9.58
C ILE A 186 -11.35 -9.76 -9.16
N THR A 187 -10.78 -10.40 -8.14
CA THR A 187 -11.26 -11.70 -7.62
C THR A 187 -12.23 -11.54 -6.44
N LYS A 188 -12.16 -10.42 -5.71
CA LYS A 188 -12.90 -10.19 -4.46
C LYS A 188 -13.54 -8.80 -4.44
N LEU A 189 -14.83 -8.72 -4.78
CA LEU A 189 -15.59 -7.47 -4.78
C LEU A 189 -16.86 -7.61 -3.92
N HIS A 190 -16.99 -6.72 -2.94
CA HIS A 190 -18.14 -6.60 -2.07
C HIS A 190 -18.99 -5.40 -2.48
N ILE A 191 -20.28 -5.63 -2.71
CA ILE A 191 -21.23 -4.59 -3.10
C ILE A 191 -22.18 -4.38 -1.94
N GLY A 192 -22.14 -3.18 -1.35
CA GLY A 192 -22.98 -2.88 -0.21
C GLY A 192 -24.42 -2.58 -0.63
N GLY A 193 -25.39 -3.43 -0.28
CA GLY A 193 -26.81 -3.07 -0.37
C GLY A 193 -27.78 -4.25 -0.44
N THR A 194 -28.88 -4.16 0.30
CA THR A 194 -30.05 -5.04 0.15
C THR A 194 -30.95 -4.46 -0.95
N HIS A 195 -30.94 -5.01 -2.16
CA HIS A 195 -32.10 -5.22 -3.03
C HIS A 195 -31.69 -5.63 -4.46
N LYS A 196 -32.50 -6.54 -5.01
CA LYS A 196 -32.36 -7.25 -6.28
C LYS A 196 -32.54 -6.30 -7.47
N LYS A 197 -31.45 -5.88 -8.13
CA LYS A 197 -31.57 -5.26 -9.46
C LYS A 197 -30.30 -5.48 -10.28
N LYS A 198 -30.49 -5.86 -11.54
CA LYS A 198 -29.46 -5.86 -12.58
C LYS A 198 -29.02 -4.42 -12.79
N GLU A 199 -27.77 -4.11 -12.47
CA GLU A 199 -27.15 -2.82 -12.79
C GLU A 199 -26.10 -3.02 -13.87
N THR A 200 -26.11 -2.14 -14.86
CA THR A 200 -25.19 -2.13 -16.01
C THR A 200 -24.38 -0.84 -15.90
N MET A 201 -23.12 -0.96 -15.51
CA MET A 201 -22.21 0.18 -15.39
C MET A 201 -21.52 0.42 -16.73
N HIS A 202 -21.50 1.64 -17.27
CA HIS A 202 -20.76 1.95 -18.50
C HIS A 202 -19.54 2.82 -18.17
N ALA A 203 -18.34 2.25 -18.17
CA ALA A 203 -17.11 3.06 -18.08
C ALA A 203 -16.71 3.54 -19.48
N GLN A 204 -16.56 4.86 -19.72
CA GLN A 204 -16.04 5.42 -20.98
C GLN A 204 -14.57 5.80 -20.81
N TYR A 205 -13.71 5.38 -21.74
CA TYR A 205 -12.26 5.66 -21.66
C TYR A 205 -11.78 6.58 -22.79
N GLY A 206 -10.70 7.31 -22.50
CA GLY A 206 -10.03 8.27 -23.40
C GLY A 206 -9.45 7.65 -24.69
N PRO A 207 -8.65 8.41 -25.46
CA PRO A 207 -8.55 8.30 -26.93
C PRO A 207 -7.77 7.09 -27.48
N ARG A 208 -7.60 5.99 -26.72
CA ARG A 208 -6.97 4.76 -27.23
C ARG A 208 -8.02 3.82 -27.86
N PRO A 209 -7.69 3.10 -28.94
CA PRO A 209 -8.68 2.75 -29.95
C PRO A 209 -9.31 1.36 -29.80
N SER A 210 -9.01 0.58 -28.75
CA SER A 210 -9.53 -0.79 -28.68
C SER A 210 -10.87 -0.93 -27.96
N PHE A 211 -11.16 -0.23 -26.87
CA PHE A 211 -12.40 -0.44 -26.10
C PHE A 211 -13.03 0.88 -25.68
N ARG A 212 -14.30 1.12 -26.03
CA ARG A 212 -15.01 2.36 -25.65
C ARG A 212 -15.83 2.24 -24.39
N SER A 213 -16.35 1.05 -24.10
CA SER A 213 -17.01 0.83 -22.81
C SER A 213 -16.96 -0.58 -22.29
N VAL A 214 -17.02 -0.70 -20.97
CA VAL A 214 -17.22 -1.96 -20.26
C VAL A 214 -18.59 -1.87 -19.60
N SER A 215 -19.49 -2.82 -19.90
CA SER A 215 -20.66 -3.09 -19.05
C SER A 215 -20.22 -4.00 -17.92
N ILE A 216 -20.46 -3.64 -16.67
CA ILE A 216 -20.39 -4.59 -15.56
C ILE A 216 -21.82 -4.90 -15.14
N THR A 217 -22.21 -6.18 -15.22
CA THR A 217 -23.51 -6.70 -14.82
C THR A 217 -23.38 -7.62 -13.62
N LEU A 218 -24.08 -7.27 -12.56
CA LEU A 218 -24.08 -8.01 -11.30
C LEU A 218 -25.33 -8.87 -11.22
N ASN A 219 -25.16 -10.19 -11.25
CA ASN A 219 -26.23 -11.16 -11.16
C ASN A 219 -26.17 -11.88 -9.82
N GLU A 220 -27.21 -11.78 -9.00
CA GLU A 220 -27.29 -12.50 -7.72
C GLU A 220 -27.28 -14.02 -7.96
N GLN A 221 -26.37 -14.73 -7.27
CA GLN A 221 -26.31 -16.20 -7.27
C GLN A 221 -26.18 -16.69 -5.82
N GLY A 222 -27.28 -17.23 -5.27
CA GLY A 222 -27.31 -17.71 -3.88
C GLY A 222 -27.06 -16.58 -2.87
N SER A 223 -26.03 -16.73 -2.03
CA SER A 223 -25.58 -15.72 -1.06
C SER A 223 -24.52 -14.75 -1.61
N GLY A 224 -24.23 -14.80 -2.91
CA GLY A 224 -23.20 -14.01 -3.57
C GLY A 224 -23.66 -13.32 -4.85
N TYR A 225 -22.72 -12.65 -5.52
CA TYR A 225 -22.94 -12.00 -6.81
C TYR A 225 -21.98 -12.56 -7.85
N LYS A 226 -22.51 -12.93 -9.02
CA LYS A 226 -21.74 -13.17 -10.23
C LYS A 226 -21.55 -11.86 -10.98
N ILE A 227 -20.29 -11.45 -11.11
CA ILE A 227 -19.90 -10.29 -11.91
C ILE A 227 -19.71 -10.78 -13.34
N ASN A 228 -20.48 -10.22 -14.27
CA ASN A 228 -20.27 -10.41 -15.70
C ASN A 228 -19.79 -9.08 -16.24
N TYR A 229 -18.91 -9.10 -17.21
CA TYR A 229 -18.57 -7.88 -17.93
C TYR A 229 -18.64 -8.11 -19.43
N THR A 230 -19.08 -7.08 -20.14
CA THR A 230 -19.15 -7.06 -21.60
C THR A 230 -18.29 -5.92 -22.09
N LEU A 231 -17.32 -6.24 -22.94
CA LEU A 231 -16.47 -5.26 -23.59
C LEU A 231 -17.14 -4.83 -24.90
N TYR A 232 -17.27 -3.53 -25.10
CA TYR A 232 -17.81 -2.98 -26.35
C TYR A 232 -16.67 -2.45 -27.22
N HIS A 233 -16.46 -3.13 -28.35
CA HIS A 233 -15.68 -2.64 -29.47
C HIS A 233 -16.57 -1.81 -30.42
N ASP A 234 -15.96 -0.98 -31.27
CA ASP A 234 -16.67 -0.05 -32.16
C ASP A 234 -17.68 -0.73 -33.12
N THR A 235 -17.69 -2.07 -33.24
CA THR A 235 -18.64 -2.80 -34.10
C THR A 235 -19.09 -4.19 -33.63
N GLU A 236 -18.56 -4.78 -32.55
CA GLU A 236 -18.91 -6.16 -32.13
C GLU A 236 -18.99 -6.31 -30.61
N GLN A 237 -20.02 -7.03 -30.13
CA GLN A 237 -20.13 -7.50 -28.75
C GLN A 237 -19.30 -8.77 -28.62
N GLU A 238 -18.26 -8.74 -27.79
CA GLU A 238 -17.56 -9.96 -27.37
C GLU A 238 -17.89 -10.22 -25.90
N GLU A 239 -18.65 -11.29 -25.65
CA GLU A 239 -18.98 -11.73 -24.30
C GLU A 239 -17.77 -12.48 -23.73
N PHE A 240 -16.92 -11.76 -23.01
CA PHE A 240 -15.79 -12.38 -22.30
C PHE A 240 -16.27 -12.91 -20.95
N ILE A 241 -16.40 -14.22 -20.82
CA ILE A 241 -16.64 -14.90 -19.55
C ILE A 241 -15.28 -15.39 -19.04
N PRO A 242 -14.67 -14.75 -18.02
CA PRO A 242 -13.42 -15.27 -17.47
C PRO A 242 -13.64 -16.66 -16.88
N ASP A 243 -12.64 -17.54 -16.98
CA ASP A 243 -12.73 -18.93 -16.51
C ASP A 243 -13.11 -19.07 -15.02
N TRP A 244 -12.84 -18.03 -14.20
CA TRP A 244 -13.25 -17.99 -12.79
C TRP A 244 -14.73 -17.64 -12.56
N ALA A 245 -15.44 -17.12 -13.57
CA ALA A 245 -16.88 -16.81 -13.49
C ALA A 245 -17.78 -18.05 -13.64
N VAL A 246 -17.19 -19.24 -13.76
CA VAL A 246 -17.89 -20.53 -13.79
C VAL A 246 -17.52 -21.34 -12.55
N LYS A 247 -17.92 -20.86 -11.37
CA LYS A 247 -18.44 -21.61 -10.21
C LYS A 247 -18.33 -20.79 -8.92
N LEU A 248 -19.47 -20.33 -8.43
CA LEU A 248 -19.83 -20.25 -7.01
C LEU A 248 -21.24 -20.81 -6.87
#